data_AF-A0AA39SEX8-F1
#
_entry.id   AF-A0AA39SEX8-F1
#
_cell.length_a   1.000
_cell.length_b   1.000
_cell.length_c   1.000
_cell.angle_alpha   90.00
_cell.angle_beta   90.00
_cell.angle_gamma   90.00
#
_symmetry.space_group_name_H-M   'P 1'
#
loop_
_entity.id
_entity.type
_entity.pdbx_description
1 polymer ?
#
loop_
_entity_poly.entity_id
_entity_poly.type
_entity_poly.pdbx_seq_one_letter_code
_entity_poly.pdbx_strand_id
1 'polypeptide(L)'
;MFDAFRLIFMQDIKLKSECRYFYRLLSGSESLSIFEKDRAWHVPEELDLHAMQKACEVLIGHHDFSSFRASGCQAKSPIRTIDELHVSEVPSSTYFPCMESNAYSIKSASDLPFSSTSDSDSHRFGLSNGGNNVGFGIRKRHRCYVVKVRARAFLYHQVRLIVGVLKSVGTGDLIVADVERILNAKTVTAASPMAPAHGLYLGHVKYDLP
;
A
#
# COMPACT_ATOMS: atom_id res chain seq x y z
N MET A 1 -40.18 16.60 -6.61
CA MET A 1 -38.98 16.67 -7.47
C MET A 1 -37.72 16.26 -6.67
N PHE A 2 -37.73 15.06 -6.07
CA PHE A 2 -36.56 14.42 -5.44
C PHE A 2 -36.68 12.89 -5.59
N ASP A 3 -37.28 12.47 -6.71
CA ASP A 3 -37.75 11.10 -6.95
C ASP A 3 -37.14 10.50 -8.24
N ALA A 4 -35.88 10.86 -8.52
CA ALA A 4 -35.12 10.36 -9.67
C ALA A 4 -33.75 9.77 -9.30
N PHE A 5 -33.17 10.16 -8.15
CA PHE A 5 -31.86 9.62 -7.72
C PHE A 5 -31.94 8.28 -6.98
N ARG A 6 -33.12 7.90 -6.47
CA ARG A 6 -33.31 6.62 -5.77
C ARG A 6 -33.62 5.44 -6.71
N LEU A 7 -33.89 5.73 -7.99
CA LEU A 7 -34.30 4.77 -9.02
C LEU A 7 -33.14 4.30 -9.93
N ILE A 8 -31.95 4.92 -9.87
CA ILE A 8 -30.77 4.41 -10.60
C ILE A 8 -29.99 3.36 -9.78
N PHE A 9 -30.21 3.28 -8.47
CA PHE A 9 -29.56 2.29 -7.60
C PHE A 9 -30.30 0.94 -7.51
N MET A 10 -31.46 0.79 -8.17
CA MET A 10 -32.38 -0.33 -7.96
C MET A 10 -32.85 -1.00 -9.26
N GLN A 11 -31.94 -1.22 -10.21
CA GLN A 11 -32.13 -2.24 -11.24
C GLN A 11 -30.79 -2.84 -11.66
N ASP A 12 -30.78 -4.17 -11.71
CA ASP A 12 -29.64 -5.05 -11.95
C ASP A 12 -28.71 -4.60 -13.07
N ILE A 13 -27.57 -4.05 -12.69
CA ILE A 13 -26.37 -4.25 -13.47
C ILE A 13 -25.40 -5.04 -12.59
N LYS A 14 -25.35 -6.36 -12.82
CA LYS A 14 -24.16 -7.18 -12.54
C LYS A 14 -23.02 -6.70 -13.46
N LEU A 15 -22.66 -5.42 -13.35
CA LEU A 15 -21.42 -4.91 -13.89
C LEU A 15 -20.34 -5.71 -13.19
N LYS A 16 -19.65 -6.54 -13.96
CA LYS A 16 -18.48 -7.25 -13.52
C LYS A 16 -17.40 -6.19 -13.34
N SER A 17 -17.43 -5.53 -12.20
CA SER A 17 -16.47 -4.49 -11.89
C SER A 17 -15.24 -5.11 -11.26
N GLU A 18 -14.08 -4.57 -11.60
CA GLU A 18 -12.79 -4.96 -11.01
C GLU A 18 -12.26 -3.78 -10.23
N CYS A 19 -12.14 -3.95 -8.91
CA CYS A 19 -11.61 -2.94 -8.01
C CYS A 19 -10.14 -3.22 -7.72
N ARG A 20 -9.31 -2.19 -7.84
CA ARG A 20 -7.89 -2.22 -7.48
C ARG A 20 -7.61 -1.26 -6.33
N TYR A 21 -7.12 -1.80 -5.23
CA TYR A 21 -6.66 -1.05 -4.06
C TYR A 21 -5.15 -1.06 -3.98
N PHE A 22 -4.63 -0.01 -3.36
CA PHE A 22 -3.23 0.12 -3.03
C PHE A 22 -3.09 0.50 -1.56
N TYR A 23 -2.08 -0.03 -0.91
CA TYR A 23 -1.75 0.29 0.46
C TYR A 23 -0.29 0.69 0.58
N ARG A 24 -0.02 1.81 1.24
CA ARG A 24 1.34 2.35 1.40
C ARG A 24 1.88 2.09 2.79
N LEU A 25 3.08 1.50 2.86
CA LEU A 25 3.85 1.30 4.08
C LEU A 25 5.18 2.06 4.00
N LEU A 26 5.61 2.65 5.12
CA LEU A 26 6.91 3.27 5.29
C LEU A 26 7.65 2.54 6.39
N SER A 27 8.81 1.98 6.08
CA SER A 27 9.66 1.25 7.02
C SER A 27 10.91 2.05 7.35
N GLY A 28 11.22 2.19 8.64
CA GLY A 28 12.42 2.84 9.13
C GLY A 28 12.30 3.43 10.53
N SER A 29 13.43 3.47 11.24
CA SER A 29 13.51 3.90 12.64
C SER A 29 13.41 5.41 12.87
N GLU A 30 13.48 6.22 11.80
CA GLU A 30 13.38 7.68 11.92
C GLU A 30 11.92 8.13 12.14
N SER A 31 11.73 9.30 12.73
CA SER A 31 10.39 9.90 12.82
C SER A 31 9.86 10.24 11.42
N LEU A 32 8.58 9.95 11.17
CA LEU A 32 7.92 10.38 9.94
C LEU A 32 7.96 11.89 9.77
N SER A 33 8.07 12.35 8.53
CA SER A 33 7.75 13.74 8.22
C SER A 33 6.25 14.01 8.44
N ILE A 34 5.90 15.26 8.76
CA ILE A 34 4.49 15.70 8.89
C ILE A 34 3.71 15.39 7.60
N PHE A 35 4.37 15.46 6.46
CA PHE A 35 3.75 15.13 5.17
C PHE A 35 3.37 13.65 5.06
N GLU A 36 4.10 12.73 5.68
CA GLU A 36 3.87 11.29 5.50
C GLU A 36 2.89 10.69 6.51
N LYS A 37 2.69 11.35 7.65
CA LYS A 37 1.95 10.83 8.81
C LYS A 37 0.54 10.31 8.49
N ASP A 38 -0.18 10.99 7.59
CA ASP A 38 -1.56 10.63 7.23
C ASP A 38 -1.67 10.07 5.80
N ARG A 39 -0.56 9.57 5.23
CA ARG A 39 -0.53 9.04 3.84
C ARG A 39 0.10 7.66 3.71
N ALA A 40 0.58 7.08 4.79
CA ALA A 40 1.16 5.75 4.81
C ALA A 40 1.15 5.20 6.22
N TRP A 41 1.11 3.87 6.34
CA TRP A 41 1.35 3.24 7.62
C TRP A 41 2.84 3.20 7.91
N HIS A 42 3.26 3.88 8.97
CA HIS A 42 4.63 3.78 9.46
C HIS A 42 4.85 2.52 10.29
N VAL A 43 5.91 1.82 9.93
CA VAL A 43 6.41 0.61 10.58
C VAL A 43 7.85 0.90 10.98
N PRO A 44 8.15 1.11 12.27
CA PRO A 44 9.52 1.37 12.73
C PRO A 44 10.51 0.25 12.38
N GLU A 45 10.03 -0.99 12.31
CA GLU A 45 10.79 -2.20 12.02
C GLU A 45 11.13 -2.31 10.53
N GLU A 46 12.21 -3.04 10.22
CA GLU A 46 12.50 -3.44 8.84
C GLU A 46 11.51 -4.52 8.36
N LEU A 47 11.16 -4.47 7.07
CA LEU A 47 10.25 -5.41 6.45
C LEU A 47 10.98 -6.35 5.48
N ASP A 48 10.82 -7.65 5.68
CA ASP A 48 11.24 -8.67 4.72
C ASP A 48 10.28 -8.71 3.52
N LEU A 49 10.70 -8.06 2.44
CA LEU A 49 9.93 -8.02 1.19
C LEU A 49 9.64 -9.42 0.63
N HIS A 50 10.61 -10.35 0.72
CA HIS A 50 10.47 -11.67 0.12
C HIS A 50 9.45 -12.52 0.88
N ALA A 51 9.52 -12.50 2.22
CA ALA A 51 8.53 -13.18 3.06
C ALA A 51 7.11 -12.64 2.82
N MET A 52 6.96 -11.32 2.71
CA MET A 52 5.68 -10.70 2.38
C MET A 52 5.18 -11.11 0.99
N GLN A 53 6.05 -11.23 -0.02
CA GLN A 53 5.68 -11.72 -1.35
C GLN A 53 5.21 -13.17 -1.31
N LYS A 54 5.88 -14.03 -0.53
CA LYS A 54 5.43 -15.42 -0.32
C LYS A 54 4.08 -15.52 0.40
N ALA A 55 3.83 -14.65 1.38
CA ALA A 55 2.50 -14.54 1.99
C ALA A 55 1.43 -14.07 1.00
N CYS A 56 1.76 -13.19 0.06
CA CYS A 56 0.83 -12.79 -1.00
C CYS A 56 0.39 -13.98 -1.85
N GLU A 57 1.30 -14.87 -2.23
CA GLU A 57 1.02 -16.06 -3.06
C GLU A 57 -0.06 -16.96 -2.43
N VAL A 58 -0.04 -17.13 -1.10
CA VAL A 58 -1.01 -17.94 -0.35
C VAL A 58 -2.44 -17.37 -0.42
N LEU A 59 -2.57 -16.03 -0.44
CA LEU A 59 -3.87 -15.34 -0.37
C LEU A 59 -4.51 -15.11 -1.74
N ILE A 60 -3.76 -15.29 -2.83
CA ILE A 60 -4.30 -15.20 -4.20
C ILE A 60 -5.22 -16.39 -4.48
N GLY A 61 -6.30 -16.15 -5.23
CA GLY A 61 -7.25 -17.18 -5.62
C GLY A 61 -8.57 -17.12 -4.86
N HIS A 62 -9.29 -18.24 -4.89
CA HIS A 62 -10.66 -18.35 -4.39
C HIS A 62 -10.68 -18.99 -3.01
N HIS A 63 -11.03 -18.20 -1.99
CA HIS A 63 -10.92 -18.62 -0.60
C HIS A 63 -12.11 -18.17 0.25
N ASP A 64 -12.26 -18.81 1.40
CA ASP A 64 -13.10 -18.35 2.50
C ASP A 64 -12.33 -17.31 3.33
N PHE A 65 -12.66 -16.04 3.15
CA PHE A 65 -11.98 -14.93 3.82
C PHE A 65 -12.63 -14.56 5.17
N SER A 66 -13.23 -15.52 5.87
CA SER A 66 -13.84 -15.28 7.18
C SER A 66 -12.86 -14.71 8.21
N SER A 67 -11.60 -15.12 8.20
CA SER A 67 -10.54 -14.55 9.06
C SER A 67 -10.18 -13.10 8.71
N PHE A 68 -10.54 -12.66 7.50
CA PHE A 68 -10.29 -11.31 6.99
C PHE A 68 -11.59 -10.50 6.86
N ARG A 69 -12.55 -10.75 7.78
CA ARG A 69 -13.88 -10.11 7.80
C ARG A 69 -14.12 -9.41 9.12
N ALA A 70 -14.20 -8.09 9.15
CA ALA A 70 -14.53 -7.36 10.39
C ALA A 70 -15.98 -7.57 10.86
N SER A 71 -16.23 -7.37 12.16
CA SER A 71 -17.51 -7.63 12.87
C SER A 71 -18.73 -6.84 12.37
N GLY A 72 -18.57 -5.87 11.47
CA GLY A 72 -19.66 -5.12 10.84
C GLY A 72 -20.01 -5.55 9.42
N CYS A 73 -19.41 -6.62 8.89
CA CYS A 73 -19.59 -6.97 7.49
C CYS A 73 -20.98 -7.59 7.21
N GLN A 74 -21.76 -6.97 6.34
CA GLN A 74 -23.11 -7.40 5.94
C GLN A 74 -23.14 -8.37 4.74
N ALA A 75 -21.98 -8.78 4.22
CA ALA A 75 -21.93 -9.68 3.07
C ALA A 75 -22.54 -11.05 3.39
N LYS A 76 -23.37 -11.57 2.47
CA LYS A 76 -24.04 -12.87 2.63
C LYS A 76 -23.08 -14.06 2.65
N SER A 77 -21.94 -13.95 1.95
CA SER A 77 -20.90 -14.98 1.90
C SER A 77 -19.52 -14.36 2.15
N PRO A 78 -18.64 -15.01 2.94
CA PRO A 78 -17.24 -14.61 3.10
C PRO A 78 -16.34 -15.07 1.95
N ILE A 79 -16.87 -15.84 1.00
CA ILE A 79 -16.10 -16.39 -0.10
C ILE A 79 -15.80 -15.29 -1.11
N ARG A 80 -14.51 -15.05 -1.41
CA ARG A 80 -14.06 -14.06 -2.40
C ARG A 80 -12.93 -14.62 -3.24
N THR A 81 -12.68 -14.00 -4.38
CA THR A 81 -11.55 -14.29 -5.24
C THR A 81 -10.66 -13.06 -5.30
N ILE A 82 -9.38 -13.21 -4.93
CA ILE A 82 -8.35 -12.20 -5.16
C ILE A 82 -7.65 -12.55 -6.47
N ASP A 83 -7.76 -11.66 -7.46
CA ASP A 83 -7.20 -11.87 -8.80
C ASP A 83 -5.72 -11.43 -8.88
N GLU A 84 -5.29 -10.51 -8.02
CA GLU A 84 -3.90 -10.05 -7.91
C GLU A 84 -3.64 -9.58 -6.47
N LEU A 85 -2.49 -9.97 -5.91
CA LEU A 85 -1.97 -9.43 -4.66
C LEU A 85 -0.43 -9.42 -4.77
N HIS A 86 0.16 -8.24 -4.64
CA HIS A 86 1.61 -8.09 -4.75
C HIS A 86 2.10 -6.98 -3.83
N VAL A 87 3.34 -7.09 -3.37
CA VAL A 87 4.05 -6.06 -2.62
C VAL A 87 5.38 -5.74 -3.30
N SER A 88 5.64 -4.46 -3.49
CA SER A 88 6.88 -3.96 -4.10
C SER A 88 7.47 -2.84 -3.26
N GLU A 89 8.80 -2.81 -3.18
CA GLU A 89 9.51 -1.60 -2.78
C GLU A 89 9.48 -0.57 -3.92
N VAL A 90 9.23 0.69 -3.58
CA VAL A 90 9.20 1.82 -4.51
C VAL A 90 10.09 2.94 -3.97
N PRO A 91 10.59 3.85 -4.83
CA PRO A 91 11.32 5.01 -4.36
C PRO A 91 10.50 5.80 -3.34
N SER A 92 11.16 6.27 -2.27
CA SER A 92 10.54 7.11 -1.25
C SER A 92 10.15 8.46 -1.88
N SER A 93 8.90 8.58 -2.31
CA SER A 93 8.32 9.82 -2.83
C SER A 93 7.30 10.38 -1.85
N THR A 94 7.23 11.70 -1.74
CA THR A 94 6.18 12.39 -0.95
C THR A 94 4.79 12.18 -1.56
N TYR A 95 4.75 11.87 -2.87
CA TYR A 95 3.54 11.63 -3.65
C TYR A 95 3.31 10.14 -3.84
N PHE A 96 2.03 9.75 -3.89
CA PHE A 96 1.67 8.42 -4.32
C PHE A 96 2.11 8.26 -5.79
N PRO A 97 2.90 7.23 -6.16
CA PRO A 97 3.31 7.04 -7.56
C PRO A 97 2.09 7.06 -8.49
N CYS A 98 2.11 7.88 -9.54
CA CYS A 98 1.05 7.85 -10.55
C CYS A 98 0.87 6.39 -11.02
N MET A 99 -0.37 5.88 -10.92
CA MET A 99 -0.69 4.44 -11.01
C MET A 99 -0.62 3.88 -12.44
N GLU A 100 -0.31 4.72 -13.43
CA GLU A 100 -0.12 4.31 -14.82
C GLU A 100 1.24 3.63 -14.99
N SER A 101 1.18 2.31 -15.13
CA SER A 101 2.30 1.40 -15.37
C SER A 101 3.13 1.79 -16.60
N ASN A 102 4.46 1.61 -16.50
CA ASN A 102 5.49 1.56 -17.56
C ASN A 102 6.26 2.83 -18.00
N ALA A 103 6.26 3.94 -17.25
CA ALA A 103 7.08 5.12 -17.62
C ALA A 103 8.36 5.36 -16.77
N TYR A 104 8.79 4.43 -15.89
CA TYR A 104 10.14 4.49 -15.31
C TYR A 104 11.14 3.75 -16.20
N SER A 105 11.25 4.19 -17.46
CA SER A 105 12.58 4.25 -18.05
C SER A 105 13.36 5.28 -17.25
N ILE A 106 14.53 4.90 -16.77
CA ILE A 106 15.52 5.78 -16.17
C ILE A 106 15.71 6.98 -17.11
N LYS A 107 15.10 8.12 -16.77
CA LYS A 107 15.53 9.42 -17.26
C LYS A 107 16.01 10.18 -16.04
N SER A 108 17.30 10.45 -16.09
CA SER A 108 18.11 11.18 -15.13
C SER A 108 17.35 12.36 -14.52
N ALA A 109 17.63 12.59 -13.24
CA ALA A 109 17.23 13.78 -12.52
C ALA A 109 17.86 15.03 -13.16
N SER A 110 17.23 15.61 -14.18
CA SER A 110 17.60 16.93 -14.70
C SER A 110 16.43 17.90 -14.88
N ASP A 111 15.17 17.45 -14.91
CA ASP A 111 14.07 18.35 -15.29
C ASP A 111 13.04 18.50 -14.17
N LEU A 112 13.36 19.33 -13.17
CA LEU A 112 12.37 20.00 -12.33
C LEU A 112 12.49 21.51 -12.62
N PRO A 113 11.37 22.23 -12.88
CA PRO A 113 11.42 23.66 -13.16
C PRO A 113 11.66 24.42 -11.86
N PHE A 114 12.93 24.77 -11.59
CA PHE A 114 13.28 25.78 -10.61
C PHE A 114 13.12 27.14 -11.28
N SER A 115 12.13 27.91 -10.79
CA SER A 115 11.95 29.32 -11.13
C SER A 115 13.23 30.09 -10.82
N SER A 116 13.77 30.71 -11.85
CA SER A 116 14.88 31.66 -11.81
C SER A 116 14.54 32.86 -10.92
N THR A 117 15.28 33.04 -9.85
CA THR A 117 15.61 34.37 -9.35
C THR A 117 17.12 34.41 -9.15
N SER A 118 17.74 35.17 -10.04
CA SER A 118 19.10 35.69 -9.97
C SER A 118 19.40 36.30 -8.61
N ASP A 119 20.47 35.87 -7.96
CA ASP A 119 21.39 36.81 -7.35
C ASP A 119 22.80 36.20 -7.25
N SER A 120 23.74 36.98 -7.76
CA SER A 120 25.17 36.75 -7.76
C SER A 120 25.70 36.91 -6.35
N ASP A 121 26.43 35.93 -5.81
CA ASP A 121 27.71 36.28 -5.19
C ASP A 121 28.67 35.10 -5.06
N SER A 122 29.92 35.42 -5.38
CA SER A 122 31.07 34.54 -5.43
C SER A 122 31.73 34.44 -4.07
N HIS A 123 31.90 33.23 -3.52
CA HIS A 123 33.05 32.96 -2.63
C HIS A 123 33.49 31.50 -2.69
N ARG A 124 34.69 31.31 -3.24
CA ARG A 124 35.50 30.09 -3.21
C ARG A 124 35.82 29.72 -1.76
N PHE A 125 35.65 28.45 -1.37
CA PHE A 125 36.53 27.84 -0.35
C PHE A 125 36.83 26.38 -0.67
N GLY A 126 38.12 26.06 -0.58
CA GLY A 126 38.74 24.88 -1.15
C GLY A 126 38.59 23.59 -0.36
N LEU A 127 38.82 22.51 -1.08
CA LEU A 127 38.98 21.14 -0.60
C LEU A 127 40.24 21.05 0.28
N SER A 128 40.06 20.59 1.51
CA SER A 128 41.14 19.98 2.29
C SER A 128 40.64 18.72 3.00
N ASN A 129 41.61 17.84 3.20
CA ASN A 129 41.55 16.40 3.34
C ASN A 129 41.20 15.95 4.77
N GLY A 130 40.57 14.77 4.91
CA GLY A 130 40.58 13.97 6.15
C GLY A 130 39.62 14.36 7.27
N GLY A 131 38.44 13.74 7.29
CA GLY A 131 37.54 13.73 8.43
C GLY A 131 36.25 12.99 8.09
N ASN A 132 35.83 12.04 8.93
CA ASN A 132 34.60 11.27 8.79
C ASN A 132 33.38 12.20 8.66
N ASN A 133 32.99 12.48 7.43
CA ASN A 133 31.91 13.41 7.08
C ASN A 133 30.59 12.63 7.09
N VAL A 134 30.05 12.33 8.27
CA VAL A 134 28.60 12.12 8.39
C VAL A 134 28.00 13.51 8.23
N GLY A 135 27.72 13.88 6.98
CA GLY A 135 27.22 15.21 6.63
C GLY A 135 25.99 15.58 7.46
N PHE A 136 26.05 16.74 8.12
CA PHE A 136 24.92 17.35 8.78
C PHE A 136 23.81 17.57 7.73
N GLY A 137 22.72 16.79 7.80
CA GLY A 137 21.59 16.88 6.87
C GLY A 137 21.26 15.63 6.04
N ILE A 138 22.00 14.52 6.17
CA ILE A 138 21.61 13.25 5.55
C ILE A 138 20.55 12.57 6.44
N ARG A 139 19.27 12.86 6.21
CA ARG A 139 18.17 12.06 6.78
C ARG A 139 18.11 10.72 6.07
N LYS A 140 18.14 9.59 6.79
CA LYS A 140 17.91 8.29 6.16
C LYS A 140 16.45 8.23 5.76
N ARG A 141 16.19 8.20 4.45
CA ARG A 141 14.81 8.10 3.96
C ARG A 141 14.22 6.74 4.33
N HIS A 142 12.95 6.74 4.70
CA HIS A 142 12.16 5.53 4.89
C HIS A 142 12.13 4.69 3.61
N ARG A 143 12.19 3.37 3.77
CA ARG A 143 11.90 2.44 2.66
C ARG A 143 10.39 2.44 2.43
N CYS A 144 9.97 2.61 1.19
CA CYS A 144 8.55 2.71 0.85
C CYS A 144 8.09 1.43 0.17
N TYR A 145 7.02 0.83 0.70
CA TYR A 145 6.41 -0.35 0.12
C TYR A 145 4.97 -0.05 -0.30
N VAL A 146 4.56 -0.66 -1.41
CA VAL A 146 3.19 -0.58 -1.91
C VAL A 146 2.65 -1.99 -2.05
N VAL A 147 1.57 -2.27 -1.33
CA VAL A 147 0.75 -3.47 -1.52
C VAL A 147 -0.34 -3.14 -2.54
N LYS A 148 -0.43 -3.90 -3.61
CA LYS A 148 -1.44 -3.77 -4.66
C LYS A 148 -2.36 -4.98 -4.60
N VAL A 149 -3.67 -4.74 -4.56
CA VAL A 149 -4.68 -5.81 -4.51
C VAL A 149 -5.75 -5.57 -5.57
N ARG A 150 -6.14 -6.61 -6.30
CA ARG A 150 -7.19 -6.58 -7.31
C ARG A 150 -8.17 -7.72 -7.09
N ALA A 151 -9.45 -7.38 -7.08
CA ALA A 151 -10.53 -8.36 -7.00
C ALA A 151 -11.81 -7.73 -7.55
N ARG A 152 -12.81 -8.57 -7.85
CA ARG A 152 -14.15 -8.08 -8.21
C ARG A 152 -14.87 -7.42 -7.05
N ALA A 153 -14.68 -7.93 -5.84
CA ALA A 153 -15.31 -7.41 -4.64
C ALA A 153 -14.49 -7.79 -3.41
N PHE A 154 -14.53 -6.93 -2.39
CA PHE A 154 -13.87 -7.15 -1.11
C PHE A 154 -14.90 -7.20 0.03
N LEU A 155 -14.58 -7.92 1.10
CA LEU A 155 -15.31 -7.84 2.37
C LEU A 155 -14.98 -6.55 3.11
N TYR A 156 -15.84 -6.19 4.05
CA TYR A 156 -15.60 -5.02 4.90
C TYR A 156 -14.28 -5.20 5.68
N HIS A 157 -13.38 -4.22 5.50
CA HIS A 157 -12.00 -4.18 6.02
C HIS A 157 -11.02 -5.25 5.49
N GLN A 158 -11.41 -6.08 4.51
CA GLN A 158 -10.59 -7.20 4.03
C GLN A 158 -9.16 -6.80 3.67
N VAL A 159 -9.00 -5.73 2.88
CA VAL A 159 -7.67 -5.27 2.43
C VAL A 159 -6.80 -4.84 3.61
N ARG A 160 -7.37 -4.17 4.61
CA ARG A 160 -6.63 -3.71 5.81
C ARG A 160 -6.21 -4.87 6.71
N LEU A 161 -7.03 -5.91 6.78
CA LEU A 161 -6.71 -7.14 7.52
C LEU A 161 -5.61 -7.93 6.81
N ILE A 162 -5.69 -8.05 5.48
CA ILE A 162 -4.61 -8.66 4.66
C ILE A 162 -3.29 -7.91 4.88
N VAL A 163 -3.30 -6.59 4.77
CA VAL A 163 -2.09 -5.78 4.96
C VAL A 163 -1.53 -5.91 6.38
N GLY A 164 -2.38 -6.03 7.41
CA GLY A 164 -1.93 -6.28 8.79
C GLY A 164 -1.18 -7.61 8.95
N VAL A 165 -1.67 -8.67 8.30
CA VAL A 165 -0.98 -9.97 8.26
C VAL A 165 0.32 -9.87 7.47
N LEU A 166 0.33 -9.22 6.31
CA LEU A 166 1.55 -9.01 5.52
C LEU A 166 2.60 -8.22 6.32
N LYS A 167 2.21 -7.17 7.05
CA LYS A 167 3.12 -6.45 7.95
C LYS A 167 3.75 -7.40 8.96
N SER A 168 2.93 -8.25 9.59
CA SER A 168 3.39 -9.18 10.65
C SER A 168 4.33 -10.24 10.10
N VAL A 169 4.12 -10.69 8.86
CA VAL A 169 5.08 -11.57 8.16
C VAL A 169 6.36 -10.80 7.85
N GLY A 170 6.25 -9.57 7.37
CA GLY A 170 7.41 -8.74 7.06
C GLY A 170 8.27 -8.38 8.27
N THR A 171 7.67 -8.20 9.46
CA THR A 171 8.39 -7.98 10.72
C THR A 171 8.91 -9.26 11.35
N GLY A 172 8.55 -10.44 10.83
CA GLY A 172 8.94 -11.74 11.36
C GLY A 172 8.09 -12.23 12.54
N ASP A 173 6.99 -11.54 12.87
CA ASP A 173 6.05 -11.96 13.92
C ASP A 173 5.22 -13.18 13.50
N LEU A 174 5.05 -13.39 12.19
CA LEU A 174 4.38 -14.54 11.59
C LEU A 174 5.24 -15.16 10.49
N ILE A 175 5.16 -16.48 10.34
CA ILE A 175 5.74 -17.18 9.18
C ILE A 175 4.69 -17.36 8.09
N VAL A 176 5.14 -17.61 6.85
CA VAL A 176 4.23 -17.82 5.70
C VAL A 176 3.23 -18.96 5.94
N ALA A 177 3.64 -20.03 6.64
CA ALA A 177 2.75 -21.13 7.01
C ALA A 177 1.62 -20.70 7.99
N ASP A 178 1.85 -19.66 8.80
CA ASP A 178 0.81 -19.11 9.65
C ASP A 178 -0.27 -18.40 8.85
N VAL A 179 0.07 -17.80 7.69
CA VAL A 179 -0.89 -17.15 6.79
C VAL A 179 -1.92 -18.15 6.28
N GLU A 180 -1.45 -19.33 5.86
CA GLU A 180 -2.33 -20.43 5.46
C GLU A 180 -3.17 -20.93 6.64
N ARG A 181 -2.58 -21.05 7.83
CA ARG A 181 -3.30 -21.43 9.05
C ARG A 181 -4.39 -20.41 9.40
N ILE A 182 -4.11 -19.11 9.30
CA ILE A 182 -5.08 -18.03 9.53
C ILE A 182 -6.21 -18.10 8.52
N LEU A 183 -5.91 -18.29 7.24
CA LEU A 183 -6.92 -18.44 6.19
C LEU A 183 -7.86 -19.63 6.49
N ASN A 184 -7.28 -20.76 6.92
CA ASN A 184 -8.03 -21.97 7.24
C ASN A 184 -8.79 -21.92 8.58
N ALA A 185 -8.36 -21.08 9.53
CA ALA A 185 -9.00 -20.95 10.85
C ALA A 185 -10.38 -20.28 10.80
N LYS A 186 -10.69 -19.55 9.71
CA LYS A 186 -11.99 -18.88 9.46
C LYS A 186 -12.49 -17.99 10.61
N THR A 187 -11.57 -17.46 11.42
CA THR A 187 -11.89 -16.69 12.64
C THR A 187 -11.04 -15.44 12.72
N VAL A 188 -11.67 -14.31 13.04
CA VAL A 188 -11.06 -12.96 13.02
C VAL A 188 -10.06 -12.76 14.16
N THR A 189 -10.24 -13.45 15.28
CA THR A 189 -9.37 -13.35 16.47
C THR A 189 -7.94 -13.82 16.22
N ALA A 190 -7.73 -14.64 15.18
CA ALA A 190 -6.40 -15.15 14.80
C ALA A 190 -5.61 -14.15 13.93
N ALA A 191 -6.22 -13.05 13.48
CA ALA A 191 -5.59 -12.10 12.58
C ALA A 191 -4.78 -11.03 13.34
N SER A 192 -3.67 -10.64 12.74
CA SER A 192 -2.84 -9.51 13.16
C SER A 192 -3.63 -8.20 13.30
N PRO A 193 -3.09 -7.20 14.03
CA PRO A 193 -3.71 -5.88 14.13
C PRO A 193 -4.07 -5.30 12.76
N MET A 194 -5.31 -4.81 12.65
CA MET A 194 -5.82 -4.24 11.40
C MET A 194 -5.01 -2.99 11.02
N ALA A 195 -4.52 -2.95 9.78
CA ALA A 195 -3.76 -1.82 9.27
C ALA A 195 -4.59 -0.51 9.35
N PRO A 196 -4.00 0.67 9.62
CA PRO A 196 -4.70 1.96 9.60
C PRO A 196 -5.38 2.28 8.26
N ALA A 197 -6.39 3.16 8.25
CA ALA A 197 -7.12 3.50 7.03
C ALA A 197 -6.38 4.49 6.12
N HIS A 198 -5.58 5.40 6.69
CA HIS A 198 -4.93 6.50 5.97
C HIS A 198 -3.87 6.06 4.94
N GLY A 199 -3.42 4.80 4.99
CA GLY A 199 -2.52 4.22 4.00
C GLY A 199 -3.23 3.56 2.82
N LEU A 200 -4.56 3.44 2.84
CA LEU A 200 -5.35 2.73 1.83
C LEU A 200 -5.90 3.69 0.76
N TYR A 201 -5.70 3.33 -0.50
CA TYR A 201 -6.11 4.10 -1.67
C TYR A 201 -6.89 3.22 -2.64
N LEU A 202 -8.03 3.70 -3.14
CA LEU A 202 -8.72 3.10 -4.29
C LEU A 202 -8.06 3.63 -5.56
N GLY A 203 -7.48 2.76 -6.37
CA GLY A 203 -6.73 3.17 -7.56
C GLY A 203 -7.55 3.12 -8.85
N HIS A 204 -8.26 2.03 -9.10
CA HIS A 204 -9.01 1.86 -10.35
C HIS A 204 -10.26 1.01 -10.14
N VAL A 205 -11.35 1.35 -10.82
CA VAL A 205 -12.54 0.50 -10.95
C VAL A 205 -12.82 0.31 -12.43
N LYS A 206 -12.67 -0.93 -12.94
CA LYS A 206 -13.07 -1.25 -14.32
C LYS A 206 -14.53 -1.62 -14.35
N TYR A 207 -15.21 -1.27 -15.43
CA TYR A 207 -16.59 -1.60 -15.70
C TYR A 207 -16.65 -2.21 -17.11
N ASP A 208 -17.17 -3.43 -17.21
CA ASP A 208 -17.49 -4.03 -18.50
C ASP A 208 -18.81 -3.41 -18.98
N LEU A 209 -18.73 -2.35 -19.79
CA LEU A 209 -19.91 -1.76 -20.44
C LEU A 209 -20.35 -2.65 -21.61
N PRO A 210 -21.66 -2.95 -21.74
CA PRO A 210 -22.19 -3.77 -22.84
C PRO A 210 -22.17 -3.07 -24.19
#